data_AF-A0A199W595-F1
#
_entry.id   AF-A0A199W595-F1
#
_cell.length_a   1.000
_cell.length_b   1.000
_cell.length_c   1.000
_cell.angle_alpha   90.00
_cell.angle_beta   90.00
_cell.angle_gamma   90.00
#
_symmetry.space_group_name_H-M   'P 1'
#
loop_
_entity.id
_entity.type
_entity.pdbx_description
1 polymer ?
#
loop_
_entity_poly.entity_id
_entity_poly.type
_entity_poly.pdbx_seq_one_letter_code
_entity_poly.pdbx_strand_id
1 'polypeptide(L)'
;ESPDYLRELIRRTRTLTSKPFGVAVVLAFPHDENVKVILEEKVALLQVYWGEYPRELVEEAHHAGVKVLHQEGLISLLPRVVDLVSDCDIPVIAAGGIVDGRGYVAALALGAHGVCLGTRFLATVESFAHPLYKQKLVEMDKTEYTNIFGRSRWPAAPHRALQTPFFTKWRHLPEHESEENQPVIGHSSIHGVKKEIRRFAGTVPNATTTGDIDSMVMYAGEGVGLIKDILPAGEVVERLVEEARQIIQKRFLDSEQA
;
A
#
# COMPACT_ATOMS: atom_id res chain seq x y z
N GLU A 1 -6.15 -1.73 -15.52
CA GLU A 1 -5.38 -2.76 -16.27
C GLU A 1 -6.26 -3.29 -17.40
N SER A 2 -5.72 -4.02 -18.39
CA SER A 2 -6.60 -4.68 -19.36
C SER A 2 -7.25 -5.90 -18.70
N PRO A 3 -8.55 -6.15 -18.94
CA PRO A 3 -9.25 -7.30 -18.35
C PRO A 3 -8.59 -8.64 -18.66
N ASP A 4 -8.04 -8.80 -19.87
CA ASP A 4 -7.37 -10.03 -20.28
C ASP A 4 -6.07 -10.28 -19.53
N TYR A 5 -5.27 -9.22 -19.31
CA TYR A 5 -4.05 -9.34 -18.52
C TYR A 5 -4.37 -9.68 -17.06
N LEU A 6 -5.41 -9.06 -16.48
CA LEU A 6 -5.87 -9.41 -15.13
C LEU A 6 -6.30 -10.88 -15.05
N ARG A 7 -7.04 -11.37 -16.05
CA ARG A 7 -7.46 -12.78 -16.12
C ARG A 7 -6.26 -13.72 -16.20
N GLU A 8 -5.24 -13.37 -16.99
CA GLU A 8 -3.98 -14.13 -17.05
C GLU A 8 -3.29 -14.21 -15.68
N LEU A 9 -3.19 -13.08 -14.96
CA LEU A 9 -2.59 -13.03 -13.62
C LEU A 9 -3.37 -13.88 -12.60
N ILE A 10 -4.70 -13.86 -12.63
CA ILE A 10 -5.55 -14.71 -11.76
C ILE A 10 -5.25 -16.18 -12.03
N ARG A 11 -5.23 -16.59 -13.30
CA ARG A 11 -4.97 -17.98 -13.69
C ARG A 11 -3.57 -18.42 -13.32
N ARG A 12 -2.57 -17.57 -13.54
CA ARG A 12 -1.19 -17.84 -13.11
C ARG A 12 -1.08 -17.96 -11.60
N THR A 13 -1.77 -17.15 -10.82
CA THR A 13 -1.77 -17.27 -9.35
C THR A 13 -2.32 -18.63 -8.91
N ARG A 14 -3.39 -19.13 -9.54
CA ARG A 14 -3.92 -20.48 -9.28
C ARG A 14 -2.96 -21.61 -9.60
N THR A 15 -1.98 -21.43 -10.50
CA THR A 15 -0.95 -22.45 -10.73
C THR A 15 0.10 -22.48 -9.62
N LEU A 16 0.18 -21.42 -8.81
CA LEU A 16 1.14 -21.29 -7.71
C LEU A 16 0.55 -21.69 -6.35
N THR A 17 -0.78 -21.70 -6.20
CA THR A 17 -1.43 -22.06 -4.93
C THR A 17 -2.84 -22.59 -5.14
N SER A 18 -3.23 -23.56 -4.32
CA SER A 18 -4.61 -24.04 -4.19
C SER A 18 -5.41 -23.28 -3.11
N LYS A 19 -4.76 -22.40 -2.34
CA LYS A 19 -5.41 -21.60 -1.30
C LYS A 19 -6.17 -20.40 -1.92
N PRO A 20 -7.23 -19.90 -1.26
CA PRO A 20 -7.93 -18.69 -1.69
C PRO A 20 -7.01 -17.46 -1.75
N PHE A 21 -7.29 -16.53 -2.67
CA PHE A 21 -6.61 -15.23 -2.77
C PHE A 21 -7.60 -14.13 -3.18
N GLY A 22 -7.20 -12.87 -2.92
CA GLY A 22 -7.96 -11.67 -3.27
C GLY A 22 -7.35 -10.89 -4.44
N VAL A 23 -8.13 -9.96 -4.99
CA VAL A 23 -7.69 -8.98 -5.99
C VAL A 23 -8.06 -7.58 -5.48
N ALA A 24 -7.11 -6.65 -5.56
CA ALA A 24 -7.30 -5.26 -5.19
C ALA A 24 -7.58 -4.39 -6.42
N VAL A 25 -8.55 -3.47 -6.31
CA VAL A 25 -8.91 -2.52 -7.36
C VAL A 25 -8.84 -1.10 -6.81
N VAL A 26 -8.17 -0.21 -7.56
CA VAL A 26 -8.10 1.22 -7.27
C VAL A 26 -9.17 1.92 -8.10
N LEU A 27 -10.22 2.43 -7.44
CA LEU A 27 -11.40 2.96 -8.11
C LEU A 27 -11.16 4.27 -8.87
N ALA A 28 -10.07 4.99 -8.55
CA ALA A 28 -9.68 6.22 -9.23
C ALA A 28 -9.22 6.02 -10.70
N PHE A 29 -9.03 4.77 -11.15
CA PHE A 29 -8.67 4.43 -12.53
C PHE A 29 -9.78 3.63 -13.21
N PRO A 30 -9.84 3.57 -14.56
CA PRO A 30 -10.82 2.75 -15.26
C PRO A 30 -10.81 1.28 -14.78
N HIS A 31 -11.93 0.84 -14.19
CA HIS A 31 -11.99 -0.41 -13.43
C HIS A 31 -13.20 -1.30 -13.72
N ASP A 32 -14.26 -0.79 -14.36
CA ASP A 32 -15.52 -1.52 -14.55
C ASP A 32 -15.34 -2.92 -15.17
N GLU A 33 -14.56 -3.02 -16.25
CA GLU A 33 -14.29 -4.29 -16.90
C GLU A 33 -13.41 -5.21 -16.04
N ASN A 34 -12.52 -4.66 -15.22
CA ASN A 34 -11.70 -5.45 -14.28
C ASN A 34 -12.57 -6.02 -13.16
N VAL A 35 -13.55 -5.27 -12.65
CA VAL A 35 -14.52 -5.76 -11.67
C VAL A 35 -15.35 -6.90 -12.25
N LYS A 36 -15.82 -6.81 -13.50
CA LYS A 36 -16.53 -7.91 -14.17
C LYS A 36 -15.69 -9.18 -14.22
N VAL A 37 -14.41 -9.08 -14.62
CA VAL A 37 -13.50 -10.24 -14.64
C VAL A 37 -13.29 -10.85 -13.26
N ILE A 38 -13.14 -10.02 -12.22
CA ILE A 38 -12.97 -10.50 -10.84
C ILE A 38 -14.20 -11.30 -10.37
N LEU A 39 -15.40 -10.83 -10.70
CA LEU A 39 -16.66 -11.51 -10.40
C LEU A 39 -16.84 -12.80 -11.21
N GLU A 40 -16.55 -12.77 -12.52
CA GLU A 40 -16.56 -13.95 -13.40
C GLU A 40 -15.61 -15.05 -12.91
N GLU A 41 -14.40 -14.67 -12.55
CA GLU A 41 -13.37 -15.59 -12.04
C GLU A 41 -13.62 -16.01 -10.58
N LYS A 42 -14.62 -15.45 -9.89
CA LYS A 42 -15.01 -15.81 -8.52
C LYS A 42 -13.85 -15.74 -7.52
N VAL A 43 -13.12 -14.62 -7.53
CA VAL A 43 -12.04 -14.35 -6.57
C VAL A 43 -12.63 -14.27 -5.16
N ALA A 44 -11.91 -14.80 -4.16
CA ALA A 44 -12.44 -14.94 -2.79
C ALA A 44 -12.61 -13.61 -2.05
N LEU A 45 -11.89 -12.56 -2.46
CA LEU A 45 -11.94 -11.23 -1.87
C LEU A 45 -11.70 -10.15 -2.93
N LEU A 46 -12.60 -9.16 -3.01
CA LEU A 46 -12.37 -7.91 -3.74
C LEU A 46 -12.04 -6.82 -2.73
N GLN A 47 -10.83 -6.31 -2.76
CA GLN A 47 -10.41 -5.19 -1.93
C GLN A 47 -10.51 -3.89 -2.73
N VAL A 48 -11.30 -2.94 -2.24
CA VAL A 48 -11.43 -1.60 -2.85
C VAL A 48 -10.72 -0.56 -1.98
N TYR A 49 -10.15 0.44 -2.63
CA TYR A 49 -9.37 1.50 -1.99
C TYR A 49 -9.88 2.87 -2.50
N TRP A 50 -9.86 3.88 -1.61
CA TRP A 50 -10.04 5.31 -1.91
C TRP A 50 -11.49 5.75 -2.26
N GLY A 51 -12.39 5.78 -1.27
CA GLY A 51 -13.70 6.48 -1.26
C GLY A 51 -14.38 6.39 0.13
N GLU A 52 -15.37 7.20 0.57
CA GLU A 52 -15.65 8.65 0.43
C GLU A 52 -15.81 9.26 1.86
N TYR A 53 -15.42 10.53 2.03
CA TYR A 53 -15.90 11.48 3.06
C TYR A 53 -17.17 12.15 2.50
N PRO A 54 -18.20 12.54 3.29
CA PRO A 54 -19.50 12.92 2.75
C PRO A 54 -19.38 13.97 1.66
N ARG A 55 -19.86 13.63 0.46
CA ARG A 55 -19.75 14.43 -0.76
C ARG A 55 -20.16 15.89 -0.54
N GLU A 56 -21.20 16.10 0.24
CA GLU A 56 -21.73 17.42 0.59
C GLU A 56 -20.69 18.31 1.31
N LEU A 57 -19.89 17.75 2.22
CA LEU A 57 -18.84 18.46 2.95
C LEU A 57 -17.57 18.66 2.12
N VAL A 58 -17.27 17.73 1.20
CA VAL A 58 -16.18 17.90 0.22
C VAL A 58 -16.52 19.02 -0.76
N GLU A 59 -17.77 19.05 -1.24
CA GLU A 59 -18.26 20.07 -2.15
C GLU A 59 -18.33 21.44 -1.48
N GLU A 60 -18.79 21.54 -0.22
CA GLU A 60 -18.75 22.78 0.56
C GLU A 60 -17.32 23.31 0.74
N ALA A 61 -16.39 22.43 1.11
CA ALA A 61 -14.98 22.79 1.26
C ALA A 61 -14.37 23.24 -0.08
N HIS A 62 -14.61 22.53 -1.18
CA HIS A 62 -14.09 22.92 -2.50
C HIS A 62 -14.70 24.24 -2.99
N HIS A 63 -16.00 24.50 -2.75
CA HIS A 63 -16.63 25.79 -3.06
C HIS A 63 -16.04 26.94 -2.25
N ALA A 64 -15.57 26.68 -1.03
CA ALA A 64 -14.84 27.65 -0.21
C ALA A 64 -13.35 27.78 -0.58
N GLY A 65 -12.88 27.08 -1.62
CA GLY A 65 -11.47 27.05 -2.03
C GLY A 65 -10.57 26.21 -1.12
N VAL A 66 -11.14 25.39 -0.25
CA VAL A 66 -10.45 24.53 0.72
C VAL A 66 -10.33 23.11 0.16
N LYS A 67 -9.10 22.61 0.01
CA LYS A 67 -8.85 21.22 -0.37
C LYS A 67 -9.04 20.31 0.84
N VAL A 68 -9.87 19.27 0.73
CA VAL A 68 -10.10 18.31 1.82
C VAL A 68 -9.06 17.21 1.76
N LEU A 69 -8.25 17.10 2.83
CA LEU A 69 -7.37 15.96 3.08
C LEU A 69 -7.89 15.25 4.34
N HIS A 70 -8.61 14.14 4.18
CA HIS A 70 -9.06 13.34 5.32
C HIS A 70 -7.99 12.28 5.65
N GLN A 71 -7.34 12.43 6.80
CA GLN A 71 -6.47 11.41 7.39
C GLN A 71 -6.79 11.25 8.87
N GLU A 72 -7.57 10.23 9.21
CA GLU A 72 -7.65 9.74 10.58
C GLU A 72 -6.59 8.65 10.77
N GLY A 73 -5.80 8.76 11.84
CA GLY A 73 -4.85 7.72 12.21
C GLY A 73 -5.58 6.42 12.56
N LEU A 74 -4.99 5.28 12.21
CA LEU A 74 -5.63 3.97 12.35
C LEU A 74 -6.18 3.71 13.77
N ILE A 75 -5.44 4.12 14.81
CA ILE A 75 -5.84 3.91 16.22
C ILE A 75 -7.18 4.59 16.55
N SER A 76 -7.46 5.76 15.98
CA SER A 76 -8.70 6.50 16.24
C SER A 76 -9.83 6.10 15.30
N LEU A 77 -9.50 5.81 14.04
CA LEU A 77 -10.50 5.46 13.02
C LEU A 77 -11.08 4.05 13.23
N LEU A 78 -10.21 3.09 13.53
CA LEU A 78 -10.58 1.68 13.57
C LEU A 78 -11.75 1.35 14.51
N PRO A 79 -11.75 1.75 15.80
CA PRO A 79 -12.88 1.43 16.68
C PRO A 79 -14.18 2.09 16.21
N ARG A 80 -14.13 3.30 15.64
CA ARG A 80 -15.33 3.97 15.10
C ARG A 80 -15.94 3.21 13.92
N VAL A 81 -15.08 2.63 13.07
CA VAL A 81 -15.54 1.78 11.95
C VAL A 81 -16.12 0.48 12.47
N VAL A 82 -15.49 -0.14 13.48
CA VAL A 82 -16.02 -1.36 14.12
C VAL A 82 -17.39 -1.10 14.75
N ASP A 83 -17.54 -0.01 15.50
CA ASP A 83 -18.81 0.39 16.11
C ASP A 83 -19.89 0.65 15.06
N LEU A 84 -19.53 1.29 13.93
CA LEU A 84 -20.48 1.59 12.86
C LEU A 84 -21.05 0.32 12.20
N VAL A 85 -20.27 -0.75 12.15
CA VAL A 85 -20.66 -2.01 11.51
C VAL A 85 -21.00 -3.10 12.52
N SER A 86 -21.10 -2.80 13.82
CA SER A 86 -21.28 -3.82 14.88
C SER A 86 -22.55 -4.64 14.72
N ASP A 87 -23.60 -4.03 14.17
CA ASP A 87 -24.90 -4.67 13.95
C ASP A 87 -24.96 -5.46 12.62
N CYS A 88 -23.87 -5.40 11.84
CA CYS A 88 -23.70 -6.12 10.60
C CYS A 88 -22.63 -7.20 10.79
N ASP A 89 -22.84 -8.41 10.29
CA ASP A 89 -21.83 -9.49 10.31
C ASP A 89 -20.73 -9.22 9.26
N ILE A 90 -20.08 -8.06 9.34
CA ILE A 90 -19.07 -7.55 8.41
C ILE A 90 -17.71 -7.59 9.11
N PRO A 91 -16.78 -8.46 8.66
CA PRO A 91 -15.42 -8.48 9.18
C PRO A 91 -14.66 -7.19 8.85
N VAL A 92 -14.00 -6.62 9.85
CA VAL A 92 -13.15 -5.42 9.69
C VAL A 92 -11.67 -5.82 9.63
N ILE A 93 -10.96 -5.40 8.58
CA ILE A 93 -9.51 -5.63 8.42
C ILE A 93 -8.79 -4.29 8.57
N ALA A 94 -7.86 -4.20 9.52
CA ALA A 94 -7.07 -2.99 9.76
C ALA A 94 -5.89 -2.88 8.81
N ALA A 95 -5.62 -1.69 8.26
CA ALA A 95 -4.51 -1.45 7.34
C ALA A 95 -3.80 -0.13 7.65
N GLY A 96 -2.49 -0.11 7.46
CA GLY A 96 -1.66 1.09 7.66
C GLY A 96 -0.83 1.03 8.94
N GLY A 97 0.49 1.27 8.83
CA GLY A 97 1.41 1.28 9.96
C GLY A 97 1.69 -0.09 10.62
N ILE A 98 0.93 -1.14 10.31
CA ILE A 98 1.12 -2.49 10.85
C ILE A 98 2.27 -3.20 10.13
N VAL A 99 3.21 -3.74 10.92
CA VAL A 99 4.44 -4.39 10.42
C VAL A 99 4.71 -5.73 11.09
N ASP A 100 4.45 -5.83 12.39
CA ASP A 100 4.80 -6.97 13.23
C ASP A 100 3.69 -7.29 14.25
N GLY A 101 3.93 -8.26 15.13
CA GLY A 101 2.92 -8.77 16.06
C GLY A 101 2.34 -7.70 16.99
N ARG A 102 3.07 -6.61 17.27
CA ARG A 102 2.57 -5.52 18.13
C ARG A 102 1.45 -4.75 17.45
N GLY A 103 1.65 -4.41 16.16
CA GLY A 103 0.63 -3.75 15.36
C GLY A 103 -0.58 -4.66 15.14
N TYR A 104 -0.35 -5.98 15.01
CA TYR A 104 -1.43 -6.94 14.90
C TYR A 104 -2.29 -7.02 16.17
N VAL A 105 -1.67 -7.19 17.34
CA VAL A 105 -2.39 -7.22 18.62
C VAL A 105 -3.13 -5.92 18.88
N ALA A 106 -2.54 -4.76 18.55
CA ALA A 106 -3.22 -3.48 18.67
C ALA A 106 -4.48 -3.39 17.79
N ALA A 107 -4.41 -3.88 16.55
CA ALA A 107 -5.58 -3.92 15.67
C ALA A 107 -6.68 -4.84 16.20
N LEU A 108 -6.33 -6.03 16.70
CA LEU A 108 -7.29 -6.95 17.32
C LEU A 108 -7.95 -6.32 18.55
N ALA A 109 -7.17 -5.65 19.40
CA ALA A 109 -7.69 -4.97 20.59
C ALA A 109 -8.65 -3.81 20.26
N LEU A 110 -8.52 -3.22 19.06
CA LEU A 110 -9.42 -2.19 18.54
C LEU A 110 -10.63 -2.76 17.79
N GLY A 111 -10.83 -4.08 17.78
CA GLY A 111 -11.99 -4.75 17.20
C GLY A 111 -11.82 -5.21 15.75
N ALA A 112 -10.61 -5.12 15.17
CA ALA A 112 -10.37 -5.72 13.87
C ALA A 112 -10.36 -7.25 13.95
N HIS A 113 -10.76 -7.90 12.85
CA HIS A 113 -10.74 -9.35 12.66
C HIS A 113 -9.47 -9.84 11.95
N GLY A 114 -8.67 -8.90 11.45
CA GLY A 114 -7.44 -9.19 10.73
C GLY A 114 -6.69 -7.93 10.35
N VAL A 115 -5.56 -8.10 9.68
CA VAL A 115 -4.68 -7.01 9.27
C VAL A 115 -4.25 -7.13 7.80
N CYS A 116 -4.05 -6.00 7.15
CA CYS A 116 -3.52 -5.88 5.79
C CYS A 116 -2.21 -5.10 5.84
N LEU A 117 -1.12 -5.75 5.44
CA LEU A 117 0.22 -5.18 5.46
C LEU A 117 0.66 -4.86 4.03
N GLY A 118 1.14 -3.64 3.80
CA GLY A 118 1.70 -3.21 2.50
C GLY A 118 3.23 -3.25 2.50
N THR A 119 3.84 -2.25 3.15
CA THR A 119 5.30 -2.04 3.13
C THR A 119 6.10 -3.25 3.64
N ARG A 120 5.59 -3.99 4.63
CA ARG A 120 6.23 -5.22 5.14
C ARG A 120 6.34 -6.30 4.06
N PHE A 121 5.31 -6.48 3.21
CA PHE A 121 5.33 -7.44 2.12
C PHE A 121 6.14 -6.98 0.91
N LEU A 122 6.36 -5.68 0.72
CA LEU A 122 7.32 -5.20 -0.28
C LEU A 122 8.73 -5.70 0.02
N ALA A 123 9.12 -5.73 1.29
CA ALA A 123 10.39 -6.27 1.80
C ALA A 123 10.34 -7.79 2.00
N THR A 124 9.91 -8.53 0.96
CA THR A 124 9.94 -10.01 0.92
C THR A 124 10.73 -10.51 -0.28
N VAL A 125 11.17 -11.77 -0.24
CA VAL A 125 11.93 -12.39 -1.33
C VAL A 125 11.09 -12.43 -2.62
N GLU A 126 9.82 -12.82 -2.51
CA GLU A 126 8.89 -13.07 -3.60
C GLU A 126 8.33 -11.79 -4.24
N SER A 127 8.36 -10.66 -3.51
CA SER A 127 7.94 -9.36 -4.02
C SER A 127 8.63 -9.03 -5.35
N PHE A 128 7.86 -8.58 -6.35
CA PHE A 128 8.41 -8.20 -7.66
C PHE A 128 9.04 -6.79 -7.65
N ALA A 129 9.15 -6.14 -6.49
CA ALA A 129 9.85 -4.86 -6.35
C ALA A 129 11.34 -5.00 -6.70
N HIS A 130 11.94 -3.92 -7.22
CA HIS A 130 13.36 -3.89 -7.52
C HIS A 130 14.22 -4.16 -6.26
N PRO A 131 15.32 -4.94 -6.33
CA PRO A 131 16.15 -5.25 -5.16
C PRO A 131 16.60 -4.02 -4.37
N LEU A 132 17.03 -2.95 -5.05
CA LEU A 132 17.42 -1.68 -4.41
C LEU A 132 16.27 -1.05 -3.61
N TYR A 133 15.03 -1.16 -4.08
CA TYR A 133 13.87 -0.64 -3.37
C TYR A 133 13.65 -1.44 -2.08
N LYS A 134 13.73 -2.77 -2.14
CA LYS A 134 13.65 -3.61 -0.93
C LYS A 134 14.76 -3.30 0.07
N GLN A 135 15.99 -3.10 -0.39
CA GLN A 135 17.12 -2.71 0.47
C GLN A 135 16.86 -1.38 1.17
N LYS A 136 16.41 -0.36 0.44
CA LYS A 136 16.09 0.95 1.03
C LYS A 136 14.97 0.90 2.07
N LEU A 137 14.00 -0.01 1.94
CA LEU A 137 12.98 -0.22 2.97
C LEU A 137 13.56 -0.75 4.29
N VAL A 138 14.70 -1.43 4.25
CA VAL A 138 15.41 -1.93 5.44
C VAL A 138 16.36 -0.87 6.01
N GLU A 139 17.01 -0.12 5.13
CA GLU A 139 18.04 0.86 5.49
C GLU A 139 17.48 2.19 6.01
N MET A 140 16.26 2.55 5.60
CA MET A 140 15.66 3.85 5.87
C MET A 140 14.45 3.73 6.81
N ASP A 141 14.16 4.79 7.55
CA ASP A 141 13.15 4.80 8.61
C ASP A 141 12.11 5.92 8.50
N LYS A 142 12.28 6.85 7.55
CA LYS A 142 11.43 8.04 7.39
C LYS A 142 10.66 8.05 6.10
N THR A 143 9.43 8.54 6.18
CA THR A 143 8.56 8.78 5.04
C THR A 143 7.92 10.16 5.16
N GLU A 144 7.53 10.73 4.03
CA GLU A 144 6.85 12.03 3.97
C GLU A 144 5.72 11.96 2.94
N TYR A 145 4.65 12.71 3.17
CA TYR A 145 3.67 12.98 2.12
C TYR A 145 4.25 13.93 1.10
N THR A 146 4.06 13.59 -0.15
CA THR A 146 4.54 14.40 -1.25
C THR A 146 3.62 14.27 -2.44
N ASN A 147 3.56 15.35 -3.21
CA ASN A 147 2.86 15.40 -4.48
C ASN A 147 3.86 15.58 -5.63
N ILE A 148 5.17 15.33 -5.45
CA ILE A 148 6.15 15.53 -6.53
C ILE A 148 6.14 14.40 -7.56
N PHE A 149 5.69 13.20 -7.20
CA PHE A 149 5.71 12.04 -8.08
C PHE A 149 4.35 11.80 -8.73
N GLY A 150 4.31 11.63 -10.06
CA GLY A 150 3.12 11.23 -10.81
C GLY A 150 2.10 12.33 -11.07
N ARG A 151 2.51 13.61 -11.02
CA ARG A 151 1.61 14.77 -11.12
C ARG A 151 0.82 14.80 -12.42
N SER A 152 1.42 14.41 -13.54
CA SER A 152 0.74 14.45 -14.85
C SER A 152 -0.32 13.35 -14.94
N ARG A 153 -0.02 12.18 -14.38
CA ARG A 153 -0.97 11.07 -14.33
C ARG A 153 -2.09 11.29 -13.31
N TRP A 154 -1.78 11.88 -12.16
CA TRP A 154 -2.73 12.09 -11.08
C TRP A 154 -2.49 13.43 -10.38
N PRO A 155 -3.06 14.53 -10.92
CA PRO A 155 -2.92 15.85 -10.34
C PRO A 155 -3.52 15.91 -8.93
N ALA A 156 -2.85 16.63 -8.02
CA ALA A 156 -3.29 16.87 -6.64
C ALA A 156 -3.54 15.60 -5.80
N ALA A 157 -2.83 14.52 -6.08
CA ALA A 157 -2.87 13.29 -5.30
C ALA A 157 -1.58 13.13 -4.47
N PRO A 158 -1.52 13.65 -3.23
CA PRO A 158 -0.37 13.41 -2.37
C PRO A 158 -0.30 11.93 -1.99
N HIS A 159 0.91 11.38 -2.08
CA HIS A 159 1.23 10.00 -1.71
C HIS A 159 2.35 10.00 -0.68
N ARG A 160 2.43 8.93 0.13
CA ARG A 160 3.52 8.78 1.10
C ARG A 160 4.69 8.03 0.48
N ALA A 161 5.86 8.67 0.48
CA ALA A 161 7.08 8.11 -0.07
C ALA A 161 8.20 8.06 0.98
N LEU A 162 9.10 7.11 0.81
CA LEU A 162 10.35 7.00 1.57
C LEU A 162 11.20 8.25 1.35
N GLN A 163 11.77 8.80 2.42
CA GLN A 163 12.58 10.01 2.40
C GLN A 163 13.99 9.74 1.83
N THR A 164 14.08 9.38 0.55
CA THR A 164 15.36 9.12 -0.12
C THR A 164 16.21 10.39 -0.23
N PRO A 165 17.54 10.30 -0.41
CA PRO A 165 18.37 11.47 -0.68
C PRO A 165 17.89 12.26 -1.91
N PHE A 166 17.46 11.56 -2.96
CA PHE A 166 16.87 12.17 -4.14
C PHE A 166 15.61 12.96 -3.78
N PHE A 167 14.63 12.33 -3.12
CA PHE A 167 13.40 13.01 -2.74
C PHE A 167 13.68 14.22 -1.83
N THR A 168 14.56 14.08 -0.84
CA THR A 168 14.93 15.17 0.07
C THR A 168 15.46 16.39 -0.69
N LYS A 169 16.31 16.16 -1.71
CA LYS A 169 16.85 17.22 -2.57
C LYS A 169 15.77 17.95 -3.37
N TRP A 170 14.73 17.22 -3.81
CA TRP A 170 13.70 17.72 -4.73
C TRP A 170 12.34 17.98 -4.06
N ARG A 171 12.29 18.00 -2.74
CA ARG A 171 11.05 18.10 -1.96
C ARG A 171 10.20 19.35 -2.27
N HIS A 172 10.83 20.42 -2.74
CA HIS A 172 10.19 21.67 -3.14
C HIS A 172 10.19 21.85 -4.67
N LEU A 173 9.76 20.81 -5.39
CA LEU A 173 9.62 20.86 -6.84
C LEU A 173 8.54 21.87 -7.25
N PRO A 174 8.84 22.88 -8.09
CA PRO A 174 7.88 23.88 -8.56
C PRO A 174 6.60 23.25 -9.11
N GLU A 175 5.44 23.89 -8.93
CA GLU A 175 4.14 23.28 -9.27
C GLU A 175 3.98 22.93 -10.76
N HIS A 176 4.61 23.70 -11.64
CA HIS A 176 4.58 23.49 -13.10
C HIS A 176 5.49 22.35 -13.58
N GLU A 177 6.37 21.82 -12.73
CA GLU A 177 7.24 20.70 -13.05
C GLU A 177 6.51 19.37 -12.82
N SER A 178 6.67 18.44 -13.76
CA SER A 178 6.04 17.12 -13.72
C SER A 178 6.92 16.08 -14.42
N GLU A 179 6.47 14.84 -14.54
CA GLU A 179 7.21 13.84 -15.30
C GLU A 179 7.25 14.11 -16.81
N GLU A 180 6.36 14.95 -17.36
CA GLU A 180 6.27 15.23 -18.80
C GLU A 180 7.44 16.07 -19.32
N ASN A 181 7.90 17.04 -18.53
CA ASN A 181 8.97 17.96 -18.89
C ASN A 181 10.34 17.53 -18.35
N GLN A 182 10.46 16.29 -17.88
CA GLN A 182 11.67 15.74 -17.24
C GLN A 182 12.34 14.66 -18.09
N PRO A 183 13.66 14.43 -17.90
CA PRO A 183 14.38 13.44 -18.68
C PRO A 183 13.92 12.01 -18.37
N VAL A 184 14.10 11.12 -19.35
CA VAL A 184 14.03 9.68 -19.15
C VAL A 184 15.20 9.25 -18.27
N ILE A 185 14.90 8.56 -17.18
CA ILE A 185 15.89 8.07 -16.20
C ILE A 185 15.97 6.54 -16.19
N GLY A 186 15.05 5.84 -16.86
CA GLY A 186 15.09 4.39 -16.90
C GLY A 186 14.01 3.77 -17.79
N HIS A 187 13.95 2.45 -17.75
CA HIS A 187 12.97 1.64 -18.48
C HIS A 187 12.47 0.50 -17.60
N SER A 188 11.22 0.09 -17.77
CA SER A 188 10.63 -1.05 -17.07
C SER A 188 9.65 -1.81 -17.96
N SER A 189 9.45 -3.10 -17.72
CA SER A 189 8.35 -3.86 -18.30
C SER A 189 7.14 -3.79 -17.38
N ILE A 190 6.01 -3.29 -17.91
CA ILE A 190 4.76 -3.11 -17.18
C ILE A 190 3.64 -3.69 -18.03
N HIS A 191 2.95 -4.71 -17.50
CA HIS A 191 1.95 -5.48 -18.23
C HIS A 191 2.48 -6.08 -19.55
N GLY A 192 3.72 -6.57 -19.54
CA GLY A 192 4.39 -7.13 -20.73
C GLY A 192 4.88 -6.08 -21.75
N VAL A 193 4.65 -4.79 -21.50
CA VAL A 193 5.05 -3.70 -22.40
C VAL A 193 6.23 -2.94 -21.82
N LYS A 194 7.28 -2.75 -22.62
CA LYS A 194 8.42 -1.89 -22.24
C LYS A 194 7.97 -0.43 -22.22
N LYS A 195 8.23 0.25 -21.11
CA LYS A 195 7.90 1.67 -20.90
C LYS A 195 9.13 2.44 -20.46
N GLU A 196 9.25 3.66 -20.96
CA GLU A 196 10.20 4.66 -20.45
C GLU A 196 9.72 5.18 -19.09
N ILE A 197 10.66 5.40 -18.19
CA ILE A 197 10.42 6.00 -16.88
C ILE A 197 11.11 7.36 -16.87
N ARG A 198 10.32 8.43 -16.74
CA ARG A 198 10.82 9.79 -16.57
C ARG A 198 11.00 10.13 -15.10
N ARG A 199 11.91 11.07 -14.80
CA ARG A 199 12.08 11.57 -13.44
C ARG A 199 10.75 12.13 -12.94
N PHE A 200 10.49 11.94 -11.64
CA PHE A 200 9.21 12.27 -11.00
C PHE A 200 8.00 11.47 -11.50
N ALA A 201 8.16 10.43 -12.33
CA ALA A 201 7.05 9.54 -12.61
C ALA A 201 6.61 8.78 -11.36
N GLY A 202 5.30 8.56 -11.21
CA GLY A 202 4.72 7.76 -10.13
C GLY A 202 4.90 6.24 -10.29
N THR A 203 5.76 5.82 -11.22
CA THR A 203 5.99 4.39 -11.50
C THR A 203 7.05 3.85 -10.54
N VAL A 204 6.68 2.86 -9.73
CA VAL A 204 7.61 2.19 -8.82
C VAL A 204 8.56 1.26 -9.58
N PRO A 205 9.83 1.15 -9.14
CA PRO A 205 10.78 0.24 -9.76
C PRO A 205 10.45 -1.22 -9.40
N ASN A 206 10.34 -2.07 -10.42
CA ASN A 206 10.13 -3.51 -10.30
C ASN A 206 11.40 -4.28 -10.72
N ALA A 207 11.39 -5.60 -10.65
CA ALA A 207 12.54 -6.45 -10.94
C ALA A 207 13.08 -6.33 -12.39
N THR A 208 12.31 -5.78 -13.33
CA THR A 208 12.73 -5.53 -14.72
C THR A 208 13.24 -4.11 -14.95
N THR A 209 13.14 -3.23 -13.94
CA THR A 209 13.50 -1.83 -14.10
C THR A 209 15.01 -1.66 -14.20
N THR A 210 15.44 -0.85 -15.16
CA THR A 210 16.85 -0.48 -15.38
C THR A 210 17.00 1.04 -15.45
N GLY A 211 18.20 1.56 -15.20
CA GLY A 211 18.52 2.99 -15.22
C GLY A 211 18.81 3.53 -13.83
N ASP A 212 18.50 4.80 -13.60
CA ASP A 212 18.69 5.50 -12.33
C ASP A 212 17.50 5.23 -11.39
N ILE A 213 17.60 4.11 -10.65
CA ILE A 213 16.58 3.66 -9.71
C ILE A 213 16.51 4.54 -8.45
N ASP A 214 17.63 5.13 -8.03
CA ASP A 214 17.71 6.02 -6.86
C ASP A 214 16.87 7.29 -7.03
N SER A 215 16.67 7.74 -8.27
CA SER A 215 15.82 8.87 -8.63
C SER A 215 14.33 8.53 -8.82
N MET A 216 13.93 7.27 -8.64
CA MET A 216 12.53 6.84 -8.79
C MET A 216 11.75 6.93 -7.46
N VAL A 217 10.43 6.95 -7.57
CA VAL A 217 9.54 6.94 -6.40
C VAL A 217 9.62 5.61 -5.65
N MET A 218 9.60 5.69 -4.32
CA MET A 218 9.60 4.54 -3.42
C MET A 218 8.51 4.75 -2.37
N TYR A 219 7.30 4.26 -2.64
CA TYR A 219 6.18 4.38 -1.70
C TYR A 219 6.41 3.53 -0.45
N ALA A 220 6.16 4.08 0.72
CA ALA A 220 6.33 3.37 1.98
C ALA A 220 5.40 3.97 3.04
N GLY A 221 4.85 3.13 3.91
CA GLY A 221 4.11 3.57 5.09
C GLY A 221 5.06 3.95 6.23
N GLU A 222 4.53 4.61 7.26
CA GLU A 222 5.29 5.06 8.42
C GLU A 222 5.93 3.92 9.22
N GLY A 223 5.38 2.70 9.11
CA GLY A 223 5.96 1.51 9.73
C GLY A 223 7.31 1.08 9.15
N VAL A 224 7.81 1.70 8.06
CA VAL A 224 9.08 1.30 7.42
C VAL A 224 10.26 1.23 8.40
N GLY A 225 10.30 2.12 9.41
CA GLY A 225 11.34 2.10 10.43
C GLY A 225 11.39 0.82 11.28
N LEU A 226 10.35 -0.02 11.26
CA LEU A 226 10.28 -1.31 11.95
C LEU A 226 10.74 -2.48 11.07
N ILE A 227 10.94 -2.27 9.76
CA ILE A 227 11.38 -3.30 8.81
C ILE A 227 12.91 -3.36 8.84
N LYS A 228 13.46 -4.54 9.19
CA LYS A 228 14.93 -4.72 9.39
C LYS A 228 15.54 -5.88 8.59
N ASP A 229 14.72 -6.59 7.84
CA ASP A 229 15.11 -7.79 7.11
C ASP A 229 14.30 -7.92 5.82
N ILE A 230 14.79 -8.76 4.91
CA ILE A 230 14.03 -9.24 3.74
C ILE A 230 13.84 -10.73 3.96
N LEU A 231 12.60 -11.15 4.18
CA LEU A 231 12.26 -12.53 4.52
C LEU A 231 11.37 -13.16 3.43
N PRO A 232 11.29 -14.49 3.34
CA PRO A 232 10.21 -15.15 2.63
C PRO A 232 8.84 -14.68 3.15
N ALA A 233 7.87 -14.49 2.26
CA ALA A 233 6.53 -14.01 2.61
C ALA A 233 5.83 -14.93 3.61
N GLY A 234 6.04 -16.25 3.53
CA GLY A 234 5.53 -17.22 4.50
C GLY A 234 6.08 -16.99 5.91
N GLU A 235 7.38 -16.72 6.02
CA GLU A 235 8.03 -16.46 7.30
C GLU A 235 7.54 -15.15 7.94
N VAL A 236 7.26 -14.12 7.12
CA VAL A 236 6.63 -12.88 7.62
C VAL A 236 5.28 -13.18 8.30
N VAL A 237 4.44 -14.03 7.69
CA VAL A 237 3.13 -14.39 8.24
C VAL A 237 3.30 -15.21 9.54
N GLU A 238 4.19 -16.19 9.53
CA GLU A 238 4.45 -17.04 10.70
C GLU A 238 4.95 -16.22 11.89
N ARG A 239 5.94 -15.34 11.66
CA ARG A 239 6.47 -14.44 12.70
C ARG A 239 5.39 -13.49 13.23
N LEU A 240 4.59 -12.90 12.34
CA LEU A 240 3.51 -11.97 12.72
C LEU A 240 2.52 -12.64 13.70
N VAL A 241 2.10 -13.86 13.42
CA VAL A 241 1.15 -14.61 14.26
C VAL A 241 1.81 -15.08 15.56
N GLU A 242 3.03 -15.61 15.49
CA GLU A 242 3.72 -16.12 16.67
C GLU A 242 4.06 -14.98 17.66
N GLU A 243 4.53 -13.84 17.17
CA GLU A 243 4.75 -12.66 18.01
C GLU A 243 3.45 -12.17 18.66
N ALA A 244 2.35 -12.12 17.91
CA ALA A 244 1.05 -11.73 18.45
C ALA A 244 0.59 -12.68 19.56
N ARG A 245 0.70 -14.00 19.34
CA ARG A 245 0.39 -15.03 20.33
C ARG A 245 1.22 -14.88 21.60
N GLN A 246 2.53 -14.64 21.45
CA GLN A 246 3.43 -14.43 22.59
C GLN A 246 3.09 -13.16 23.37
N ILE A 247 2.75 -12.07 22.69
CA ILE A 247 2.33 -10.81 23.33
C ILE A 247 1.04 -11.03 24.13
N ILE A 248 0.04 -11.67 23.52
CA ILE A 248 -1.24 -11.98 24.18
C ILE A 248 -1.01 -12.81 25.44
N GLN A 249 -0.26 -13.91 25.33
CA GLN A 249 0.02 -14.79 26.46
C GLN A 249 0.76 -14.06 27.58
N LYS A 250 1.91 -13.46 27.28
CA LYS A 250 2.83 -12.94 28.31
C LYS A 250 2.34 -11.65 28.96
N ARG A 251 1.58 -10.81 28.24
CA ARG A 251 1.20 -9.47 28.71
C ARG A 251 -0.23 -9.33 29.18
N PHE A 252 -1.12 -10.21 28.73
CA PHE A 252 -2.54 -10.08 29.02
C PHE A 252 -3.13 -11.28 29.76
N LEU A 253 -2.52 -12.47 29.67
CA LEU A 253 -3.01 -13.67 30.36
C LEU A 253 -2.16 -14.04 31.58
N ASP A 254 -0.83 -14.03 31.45
CA ASP A 254 0.06 -14.44 32.54
C ASP A 254 0.11 -13.41 33.70
N SER A 255 -0.32 -12.16 33.46
CA SER A 255 -0.39 -11.10 34.47
C SER A 255 -1.58 -11.20 35.43
N GLU A 256 -2.56 -12.08 35.16
CA GLU A 256 -3.67 -12.34 36.10
C GLU A 256 -3.31 -13.37 37.19
N GLN A 257 -2.10 -13.95 37.15
CA GLN A 257 -1.63 -14.98 38.11
C GLN A 257 -0.54 -14.50 39.08
N ALA A 258 -0.18 -13.21 39.10
CA ALA A 258 0.86 -12.64 39.97
C ALA A 258 0.32 -11.64 40.98
#